data_AF-D5CNN0-F1
#
_entry.id   AF-D5CNN0-F1
#
_cell.length_a   1.000
_cell.length_b   1.000
_cell.length_c   1.000
_cell.angle_alpha   90.00
_cell.angle_beta   90.00
_cell.angle_gamma   90.00
#
_symmetry.space_group_name_H-M   'P 1'
#
loop_
_entity.id
_entity.type
_entity.pdbx_description
1 polymer ?
#
loop_
_entity_poly.entity_id
_entity_poly.type
_entity_poly.pdbx_seq_one_letter_code
_entity_poly.pdbx_strand_id
1 'polypeptide(L)'
;MPPLRKIDVQGIEMAAKPNKILSFEAALAELEQVVADMESGKLALEDSLVSYKRGAELLSFCRSRLDDAQQQVRMLEEGSLKDFTASGDTNADR
;
A
#
# COMPACT_ATOMS: atom_id res chain seq x y z
N MET A 1 -61.46 4.60 5.16
CA MET A 1 -60.56 4.81 6.31
C MET A 1 -59.44 3.78 6.24
N PRO A 2 -58.25 4.13 5.72
CA PRO A 2 -57.08 3.24 5.67
C PRO A 2 -56.21 3.38 6.94
N PRO A 3 -55.52 2.33 7.41
CA PRO A 3 -54.68 2.41 8.59
C PRO A 3 -53.32 3.07 8.30
N LEU A 4 -52.85 3.84 9.27
CA LEU A 4 -51.56 4.52 9.31
C LEU A 4 -50.40 3.49 9.29
N ARG A 5 -49.50 3.60 8.30
CA ARG A 5 -48.25 2.83 8.28
C ARG A 5 -47.25 3.48 9.23
N LYS A 6 -46.67 2.63 10.07
CA LYS A 6 -45.72 2.95 11.14
C LYS A 6 -44.45 3.57 10.55
N ILE A 7 -43.92 4.55 11.26
CA ILE A 7 -42.61 5.15 11.02
C ILE A 7 -41.57 4.11 11.41
N ASP A 8 -40.90 3.52 10.41
CA ASP A 8 -39.67 2.77 10.63
C ASP A 8 -38.50 3.75 10.57
N VAL A 9 -38.03 4.14 11.75
CA VAL A 9 -36.80 4.91 11.97
C VAL A 9 -35.64 3.94 11.78
N GLN A 10 -35.22 3.71 10.55
CA GLN A 10 -34.01 2.93 10.27
C GLN A 10 -32.87 3.86 9.89
N GLY A 11 -32.09 4.17 10.92
CA GLY A 11 -30.64 3.99 10.90
C GLY A 11 -29.88 4.75 9.83
N ILE A 12 -29.31 5.88 10.25
CA ILE A 12 -28.14 6.54 9.69
C ILE A 12 -27.11 5.49 9.26
N GLU A 13 -27.02 5.24 7.95
CA GLU A 13 -25.98 4.40 7.38
C GLU A 13 -24.69 5.23 7.32
N MET A 14 -23.84 5.06 8.33
CA MET A 14 -22.46 5.51 8.30
C MET A 14 -21.77 4.77 7.14
N ALA A 15 -21.64 5.44 5.99
CA ALA A 15 -20.81 4.99 4.89
C ALA A 15 -19.35 4.95 5.36
N ALA A 16 -18.95 3.87 6.01
CA ALA A 16 -17.57 3.53 6.23
C ALA A 16 -16.96 3.33 4.84
N LYS A 17 -16.21 4.35 4.37
CA LYS A 17 -15.39 4.24 3.16
C LYS A 17 -14.59 2.95 3.29
N PRO A 18 -14.62 2.05 2.29
CA PRO A 18 -13.84 0.83 2.37
C PRO A 18 -12.40 1.26 2.58
N ASN A 19 -11.84 0.88 3.73
CA ASN A 19 -10.43 1.08 4.02
C ASN A 19 -9.66 0.12 3.10
N LYS A 20 -9.54 0.52 1.83
CA LYS A 20 -8.73 -0.18 0.84
C LYS A 20 -7.32 -0.08 1.36
N ILE A 21 -6.81 -1.19 1.87
CA ILE A 21 -5.38 -1.42 1.93
C ILE A 21 -4.88 -1.15 0.50
N LEU A 22 -4.18 -0.03 0.30
CA LEU A 22 -3.63 0.28 -1.02
C LEU A 22 -2.62 -0.81 -1.36
N SER A 23 -2.74 -1.41 -2.54
CA SER A 23 -1.69 -2.25 -3.09
C SER A 23 -0.54 -1.37 -3.60
N PHE A 24 0.65 -1.96 -3.76
CA PHE A 24 1.80 -1.26 -4.36
C PHE A 24 1.45 -0.67 -5.73
N GLU A 25 0.89 -1.48 -6.62
CA GLU A 25 0.48 -1.05 -7.97
C GLU A 25 -0.53 0.10 -7.93
N ALA A 26 -1.50 0.06 -7.00
CA ALA A 26 -2.49 1.12 -6.86
C ALA A 26 -1.84 2.43 -6.36
N ALA A 27 -0.90 2.33 -5.41
CA ALA A 27 -0.19 3.49 -4.89
C ALA A 27 0.75 4.11 -5.93
N LEU A 28 1.39 3.27 -6.75
CA LEU A 28 2.24 3.72 -7.84
C LEU A 28 1.42 4.43 -8.93
N ALA A 29 0.30 3.84 -9.36
CA ALA A 29 -0.58 4.46 -10.35
C ALA A 29 -1.15 5.81 -9.86
N GLU A 30 -1.51 5.89 -8.57
CA GLU A 30 -1.94 7.15 -7.99
C GLU A 30 -0.81 8.19 -7.94
N LEU A 31 0.42 7.77 -7.62
CA LEU A 31 1.58 8.65 -7.60
C LEU A 31 1.89 9.21 -8.99
N GLU A 32 1.82 8.38 -10.03
CA GLU A 32 1.97 8.80 -11.43
C GLU A 32 0.94 9.85 -11.81
N GLN A 33 -0.33 9.67 -11.41
CA GLN A 33 -1.38 10.65 -11.67
C GLN A 33 -1.11 11.98 -10.94
N VAL A 34 -0.73 11.93 -9.66
CA VAL A 34 -0.37 13.12 -8.88
C VAL A 34 0.77 13.89 -9.54
N VAL A 35 1.81 13.20 -10.00
CA VAL A 35 2.94 13.82 -10.71
C VAL A 35 2.48 14.44 -12.03
N ALA A 36 1.70 13.71 -12.84
CA ALA A 36 1.17 14.23 -14.10
C ALA A 36 0.33 15.50 -13.91
N ASP A 37 -0.48 15.54 -12.85
CA ASP A 37 -1.27 16.72 -12.50
C ASP A 37 -0.35 17.89 -12.13
N MET A 38 0.65 17.67 -11.27
CA MET A 38 1.63 18.69 -10.89
C MET A 38 2.43 19.23 -12.10
N GLU A 39 2.82 18.36 -13.02
CA GLU A 39 3.56 18.71 -14.24
C GLU A 39 2.71 19.46 -15.26
N SER A 40 1.37 19.33 -15.19
CA SER A 40 0.46 20.05 -16.08
C SER A 40 0.55 21.58 -15.93
N GLY A 41 1.04 22.07 -14.77
CA GLY A 41 1.20 23.49 -14.47
C GLY A 41 -0.12 24.26 -14.28
N LYS A 42 -1.25 23.55 -14.17
CA LYS A 42 -2.59 24.15 -14.08
C LYS A 42 -3.13 24.24 -12.65
N LEU A 43 -2.43 23.68 -11.67
CA LEU A 43 -2.89 23.66 -10.28
C LEU A 43 -2.71 25.04 -9.64
N ALA A 44 -3.67 25.42 -8.80
CA ALA A 44 -3.47 26.52 -7.87
C ALA A 44 -2.38 26.16 -6.85
N LEU A 45 -1.82 27.17 -6.17
CA LEU A 45 -0.78 26.96 -5.17
C LEU A 45 -1.23 26.00 -4.05
N GLU A 46 -2.45 26.18 -3.56
CA GLU A 46 -3.03 25.35 -2.50
C GLU A 46 -3.16 23.88 -2.94
N ASP A 47 -3.68 23.65 -4.15
CA ASP A 47 -3.79 22.32 -4.74
C ASP A 47 -2.42 21.67 -4.99
N SER A 48 -1.43 22.48 -5.35
CA SER A 48 -0.04 21.99 -5.55
C SER A 48 0.57 21.49 -4.24
N LEU A 49 0.29 22.16 -3.12
CA LEU A 49 0.75 21.73 -1.79
C LEU A 49 0.06 20.42 -1.36
N VAL A 50 -1.25 20.30 -1.64
CA VAL A 50 -2.01 19.07 -1.37
C VAL A 50 -1.46 17.92 -2.20
N SER A 51 -1.24 18.14 -3.50
CA SER A 51 -0.69 17.15 -4.43
C SER A 51 0.71 16.71 -4.02
N TYR A 52 1.58 17.65 -3.65
CA TYR A 52 2.91 17.35 -3.12
C TYR A 52 2.85 16.46 -1.86
N LYS A 53 2.00 16.82 -0.89
CA LYS A 53 1.85 16.03 0.34
C LYS A 53 1.39 14.61 0.02
N ARG A 54 0.38 14.47 -0.85
CA ARG A 54 -0.13 13.17 -1.27
C ARG A 54 0.95 12.34 -1.99
N GLY A 55 1.69 12.96 -2.90
CA GLY A 55 2.81 12.31 -3.59
C GLY A 55 3.90 11.83 -2.63
N ALA A 56 4.24 12.63 -1.60
CA ALA A 56 5.21 12.24 -0.59
C ALA A 56 4.75 11.02 0.24
N GLU A 57 3.47 10.97 0.62
CA GLU A 57 2.86 9.83 1.32
C GLU A 57 2.91 8.55 0.47
N LEU A 58 2.51 8.65 -0.81
CA LEU A 58 2.52 7.54 -1.76
C LEU A 58 3.94 7.02 -2.01
N LEU A 59 4.90 7.93 -2.21
CA LEU A 59 6.31 7.58 -2.38
C LEU A 59 6.87 6.85 -1.16
N SER A 60 6.56 7.33 0.06
CA SER A 60 6.99 6.67 1.29
C SER A 60 6.40 5.26 1.41
N PHE A 61 5.12 5.10 1.06
CA PHE A 61 4.47 3.80 1.05
C PHE A 61 5.15 2.85 0.06
N CYS A 62 5.37 3.28 -1.19
CA CYS A 62 6.00 2.45 -2.22
C CYS A 62 7.41 2.00 -1.79
N ARG A 63 8.21 2.89 -1.20
CA ARG A 63 9.54 2.54 -0.67
C ARG A 63 9.46 1.47 0.42
N SER A 64 8.59 1.66 1.41
CA SER A 64 8.41 0.67 2.49
C SER A 64 8.03 -0.71 1.94
N ARG A 65 7.15 -0.78 0.93
CA ARG A 65 6.76 -2.06 0.32
C ARG A 65 7.92 -2.74 -0.42
N LEU A 66 8.79 -1.96 -1.07
CA LEU A 66 9.99 -2.49 -1.71
C LEU A 66 11.01 -2.98 -0.69
N ASP A 67 11.22 -2.23 0.40
CA ASP A 67 12.13 -2.61 1.48
C ASP A 67 11.68 -3.92 2.15
N ASP A 68 10.37 -4.05 2.43
CA ASP A 68 9.78 -5.27 2.97
C ASP A 68 10.00 -6.46 2.02
N ALA A 69 9.79 -6.27 0.72
CA ALA A 69 10.01 -7.32 -0.28
C ALA A 69 11.48 -7.73 -0.36
N GLN A 70 12.40 -6.77 -0.37
CA GLN A 70 13.84 -7.03 -0.36
C GLN A 70 14.27 -7.79 0.90
N GLN A 71 13.72 -7.44 2.06
CA GLN A 71 14.00 -8.15 3.31
C GLN A 71 13.53 -9.61 3.25
N GLN A 72 12.35 -9.87 2.69
CA GLN A 72 11.84 -11.22 2.53
C GLN A 72 12.74 -12.05 1.60
N VAL A 73 13.22 -11.48 0.49
CA VAL A 73 14.17 -12.16 -0.41
C VAL A 73 15.46 -12.51 0.33
N ARG A 74 16.06 -11.57 1.07
CA ARG A 74 17.27 -11.83 1.85
C ARG A 74 17.09 -12.98 2.85
N MET A 75 15.97 -13.02 3.57
CA MET A 75 15.69 -14.10 4.51
C MET A 75 15.58 -15.47 3.83
N LEU A 76 15.00 -15.53 2.63
CA LEU A 76 14.89 -16.75 1.84
C LEU A 76 16.26 -17.22 1.34
N GLU A 77 17.10 -16.31 0.88
CA GLU A 77 18.47 -16.61 0.44
C GLU A 77 19.34 -17.10 1.60
N GLU A 78 19.28 -16.43 2.76
CA GLU A 78 20.00 -16.85 3.97
C GLU A 78 19.51 -18.20 4.51
N GLY A 79 18.19 -18.44 4.47
CA GLY A 79 17.59 -19.72 4.82
C GLY A 79 18.06 -20.84 3.90
N SER A 80 17.98 -20.61 2.58
CA SER A 80 18.46 -21.56 1.57
C SER A 80 19.97 -21.83 1.68
N LEU A 81 20.77 -20.83 2.08
CA LEU A 81 22.20 -21.03 2.32
C LEU A 81 22.45 -21.93 3.53
N LYS A 82 21.71 -21.75 4.64
CA LYS A 82 21.84 -22.58 5.84
C LYS A 82 21.49 -24.04 5.58
N ASP A 83 20.46 -24.30 4.77
CA ASP A 83 20.07 -25.67 4.41
C ASP A 83 21.15 -26.37 3.57
N PHE A 84 21.84 -25.61 2.72
CA PHE A 84 22.96 -26.11 1.91
C PHE A 84 24.21 -26.39 2.74
N THR A 85 24.58 -25.50 3.68
CA THR A 85 25.76 -25.72 4.53
C THR A 85 25.54 -26.80 5.58
N ALA A 86 24.32 -26.93 6.14
CA ALA A 86 23.99 -27.99 7.09
C ALA A 86 24.07 -29.41 6.47
N SER A 87 23.95 -29.51 5.15
CA SER A 87 24.03 -30.78 4.41
C SER A 87 25.44 -31.09 3.86
N GLY A 88 26.39 -30.16 3.95
CA GLY A 88 27.73 -30.25 3.36
C GLY A 88 28.85 -30.69 4.30
N ASP A 89 28.66 -30.59 5.62
CA ASP A 89 29.73 -30.83 6.61
C ASP A 89 29.66 -32.24 7.22
N THR A 90 29.81 -33.30 6.40
CA THR A 90 30.01 -34.67 6.93
C THR A 90 31.28 -35.38 6.46
N ASN A 91 32.24 -34.71 5.81
CA ASN A 91 33.52 -35.37 5.54
C ASN A 91 34.68 -34.41 5.26
N ALA A 92 35.41 -34.03 6.30
CA ALA A 92 36.77 -33.50 6.20
C ALA A 92 37.60 -33.97 7.40
N ASP A 93 37.68 -35.29 7.59
CA ASP A 93 38.66 -35.92 8.46
C ASP A 93 39.34 -37.06 7.68
N ARG A 94 40.29 -36.68 6.81
CA ARG A 94 41.44 -37.51 6.42
C ARG A 94 42.51 -36.73 5.69
#